data_AF-F7YUE4-F1
#
_entry.id   AF-F7YUE4-F1
#
_cell.length_a   1.000
_cell.length_b   1.000
_cell.length_c   1.000
_cell.angle_alpha   90.00
_cell.angle_beta   90.00
_cell.angle_gamma   90.00
#
_symmetry.space_group_name_H-M   'P 1'
#
loop_
_entity.id
_entity.type
_entity.pdbx_description
1 polymer ?
#
loop_
_entity_poly.entity_id
_entity_poly.type
_entity_poly.pdbx_seq_one_letter_code
_entity_poly.pdbx_strand_id
1 'polypeptide(L)'
;MRYFALAIIFIAFTVFATVEYRFESSYLIITGLESYDQVELHIDGSTLNLPGNSLRIPWEKGKNAEIKLIPIRNNDKLQPIFLKINASKDNPPVFRTRIPSYLPAGKIQVEYLIYDDWDTPEKITKRAFIDGNPVDIFREGYIELDTFFLRSGERRLRIVLKDSSGKVTDQTYRFTVVPHLPSPPLVKDGKILSSRLHRIYTIQGGEIINKEVSGEIDLKESICFITDVDGAGNESAPVLFYSYPNLQVLENASLISLTSGELKDKDYTVLGRVMIANRDTVVLKSGASLRIAPGSSIIVRGSFIAEPGSRIYGQGQLIIGDDAKVILNGAKVEADVLINGSNMVWIANSKINSRISVSRSLLLAFQNVSLKELFASNVRRLWFNSVSIQNLSLSNISYFLMVDSTISERIQIEDFSNGRIYNSKFYSNDLPIFVSNFSRIEMIDCWVSAKRCVLVQDFSVFRARSTQFNGDNAIFVSGFSIFDGFAISVTSATAITLRDSRARLVQSEINGKTVSLGRSEILKP
;
A
#
# COMPACT_ATOMS: atom_id res chain seq x y z
N MET A 1 8.58 -57.83 -15.32
CA MET A 1 7.51 -58.33 -14.41
C MET A 1 7.40 -57.61 -13.06
N ARG A 2 8.48 -57.10 -12.44
CA ARG A 2 8.38 -56.35 -11.16
C ARG A 2 7.67 -54.98 -11.23
N TYR A 3 7.66 -54.31 -12.39
CA TYR A 3 6.99 -53.01 -12.57
C TYR A 3 5.48 -53.12 -12.85
N PHE A 4 4.99 -54.29 -13.28
CA PHE A 4 3.55 -54.50 -13.57
C PHE A 4 2.75 -54.79 -12.30
N ALA A 5 3.36 -55.47 -11.31
CA ALA A 5 2.75 -55.70 -10.00
C ALA A 5 2.64 -54.40 -9.18
N LEU A 6 3.60 -53.48 -9.29
CA LEU A 6 3.55 -52.17 -8.62
C LEU A 6 2.49 -51.25 -9.25
N ALA A 7 2.30 -51.30 -10.57
CA ALA A 7 1.22 -50.59 -11.25
C ALA A 7 -0.17 -51.16 -10.88
N ILE A 8 -0.31 -52.48 -10.71
CA ILE A 8 -1.57 -53.09 -10.26
C ILE A 8 -1.85 -52.80 -8.79
N ILE A 9 -0.82 -52.69 -7.93
CA ILE A 9 -1.00 -52.24 -6.53
C ILE A 9 -1.37 -50.75 -6.47
N PHE A 10 -0.88 -49.90 -7.37
CA PHE A 10 -1.31 -48.50 -7.45
C PHE A 10 -2.70 -48.33 -8.09
N ILE A 11 -3.06 -49.16 -9.07
CA ILE A 11 -4.37 -49.12 -9.75
C ILE A 11 -5.47 -49.77 -8.90
N ALA A 12 -5.15 -50.78 -8.07
CA ALA A 12 -6.09 -51.33 -7.08
C ALA A 12 -6.34 -50.37 -5.90
N PHE A 13 -5.50 -49.34 -5.73
CA PHE A 13 -5.71 -48.25 -4.76
C PHE A 13 -6.31 -46.99 -5.38
N THR A 14 -6.56 -46.96 -6.68
CA THR A 14 -7.32 -45.87 -7.30
C THR A 14 -8.80 -46.24 -7.43
N VAL A 15 -9.62 -45.42 -6.76
CA VAL A 15 -11.08 -45.27 -6.91
C VAL A 15 -11.97 -46.18 -6.06
N PHE A 16 -11.67 -46.33 -4.77
CA PHE A 16 -12.76 -46.19 -3.79
C PHE A 16 -12.51 -44.89 -3.05
N ALA A 17 -13.16 -43.81 -3.48
CA ALA A 17 -13.31 -42.66 -2.60
C ALA A 17 -14.03 -43.19 -1.34
N THR A 18 -13.35 -43.19 -0.20
CA THR A 18 -13.97 -43.54 1.08
C THR A 18 -15.09 -42.52 1.30
N VAL A 19 -16.33 -42.99 1.29
CA VAL A 19 -17.48 -42.14 1.59
C VAL A 19 -17.35 -41.68 3.04
N GLU A 20 -17.27 -40.38 3.24
CA GLU A 20 -17.09 -39.75 4.54
C GLU A 20 -18.27 -38.84 4.85
N TYR A 21 -18.51 -38.59 6.13
CA TYR A 21 -19.50 -37.63 6.57
C TYR A 21 -18.93 -36.66 7.61
N ARG A 22 -19.47 -35.44 7.63
CA ARG A 22 -19.24 -34.44 8.67
C ARG A 22 -20.50 -33.64 8.94
N PHE A 23 -20.53 -32.94 10.05
CA PHE A 23 -21.58 -31.99 10.37
C PHE A 23 -21.10 -30.56 10.12
N GLU A 24 -21.99 -29.72 9.57
CA GLU A 24 -21.72 -28.30 9.35
C GLU A 24 -23.03 -27.50 9.53
N SER A 25 -23.10 -26.67 10.57
CA SER A 25 -24.27 -25.84 10.91
C SER A 25 -25.58 -26.63 10.99
N SER A 26 -25.59 -27.78 11.67
CA SER A 26 -26.73 -28.72 11.75
C SER A 26 -27.12 -29.38 10.42
N TYR A 27 -26.19 -29.50 9.47
CA TYR A 27 -26.36 -30.32 8.27
C TYR A 27 -25.37 -31.48 8.29
N LEU A 28 -25.84 -32.68 7.93
CA LEU A 28 -25.00 -33.80 7.55
C LEU A 28 -24.51 -33.59 6.11
N ILE A 29 -23.20 -33.47 5.95
CA ILE A 29 -22.50 -33.36 4.67
C ILE A 29 -21.84 -34.70 4.38
N ILE A 30 -22.16 -35.30 3.24
CA ILE A 30 -21.58 -36.59 2.80
C ILE A 30 -20.72 -36.33 1.55
N THR A 31 -19.47 -36.79 1.57
CA THR A 31 -18.48 -36.60 0.50
C THR A 31 -17.95 -37.95 0.01
N GLY A 32 -17.37 -37.99 -1.19
CA GLY A 32 -16.87 -39.22 -1.83
C GLY A 32 -17.88 -39.90 -2.76
N LEU A 33 -18.99 -39.21 -3.09
CA LEU A 33 -20.05 -39.68 -3.99
C LEU A 33 -20.23 -38.78 -5.23
N GLU A 34 -19.30 -37.85 -5.47
CA GLU A 34 -19.40 -36.80 -6.49
C GLU A 34 -19.33 -37.35 -7.92
N SER A 35 -18.80 -38.56 -8.10
CA SER A 35 -18.66 -39.24 -9.40
C SER A 35 -19.91 -40.00 -9.86
N TYR A 36 -20.98 -40.01 -9.05
CA TYR A 36 -22.24 -40.70 -9.32
C TYR A 36 -23.33 -39.70 -9.76
N ASP A 37 -24.26 -40.16 -10.59
CA ASP A 37 -25.34 -39.30 -11.13
C ASP A 37 -26.36 -38.95 -10.04
N GLN A 38 -26.77 -39.96 -9.26
CA GLN A 38 -27.71 -39.84 -8.16
C GLN A 38 -27.32 -40.77 -7.01
N VAL A 39 -27.88 -40.50 -5.83
CA VAL A 39 -27.78 -41.34 -4.65
C VAL A 39 -29.16 -41.48 -4.04
N GLU A 40 -29.61 -42.73 -3.91
CA GLU A 40 -30.83 -43.07 -3.18
C GLU A 40 -30.47 -43.21 -1.69
N LEU A 41 -30.98 -42.29 -0.89
CA LEU A 41 -30.81 -42.23 0.56
C LEU A 41 -32.01 -42.86 1.25
N HIS A 42 -31.76 -43.84 2.11
CA HIS A 42 -32.76 -44.36 3.04
C HIS A 42 -32.42 -43.93 4.47
N ILE A 43 -33.38 -43.27 5.13
CA ILE A 43 -33.28 -42.79 6.50
C ILE A 43 -34.66 -42.86 7.17
N ASP A 44 -34.75 -43.44 8.37
CA ASP A 44 -35.97 -43.53 9.18
C ASP A 44 -37.22 -43.99 8.39
N GLY A 45 -37.04 -44.97 7.49
CA GLY A 45 -38.12 -45.51 6.64
C GLY A 45 -38.52 -44.63 5.44
N SER A 46 -37.93 -43.44 5.30
CA SER A 46 -38.10 -42.56 4.14
C SER A 46 -37.01 -42.81 3.10
N THR A 47 -37.36 -42.64 1.81
CA THR A 47 -36.42 -42.78 0.68
C THR A 47 -36.39 -41.47 -0.12
N LEU A 48 -35.20 -40.93 -0.37
CA LEU A 48 -34.97 -39.69 -1.08
C LEU A 48 -33.92 -39.89 -2.17
N ASN A 49 -34.17 -39.37 -3.38
CA ASN A 49 -33.17 -39.34 -4.44
C ASN A 49 -32.50 -37.97 -4.47
N LEU A 50 -31.18 -37.95 -4.25
CA LEU A 50 -30.39 -36.74 -4.22
C LEU A 50 -29.31 -36.79 -5.33
N PRO A 51 -28.92 -35.64 -5.90
CA PRO A 51 -27.81 -35.61 -6.85
C PRO A 51 -26.49 -35.97 -6.14
N GLY A 52 -25.63 -36.76 -6.78
CA GLY A 52 -24.39 -37.27 -6.17
C GLY A 52 -23.38 -36.18 -5.78
N ASN A 53 -23.47 -35.00 -6.38
CA ASN A 53 -22.59 -33.85 -6.13
C ASN A 53 -23.05 -32.93 -4.98
N SER A 54 -24.20 -33.17 -4.35
CA SER A 54 -24.75 -32.28 -3.31
C SER A 54 -25.56 -33.04 -2.26
N LEU A 55 -24.86 -33.79 -1.41
CA LEU A 55 -25.46 -34.48 -0.26
C LEU A 55 -25.34 -33.63 1.00
N ARG A 56 -26.26 -32.67 1.13
CA ARG A 56 -26.43 -31.81 2.30
C ARG A 56 -27.82 -32.02 2.88
N ILE A 57 -27.90 -32.68 4.04
CA ILE A 57 -29.15 -33.12 4.65
C ILE A 57 -29.30 -32.43 6.00
N PRO A 58 -30.40 -31.70 6.28
CA PRO A 58 -30.66 -31.17 7.63
C PRO A 58 -30.62 -32.30 8.66
N TRP A 59 -29.93 -32.08 9.78
CA TRP A 59 -29.75 -33.10 10.81
C TRP A 59 -29.95 -32.55 12.21
N GLU A 60 -30.40 -33.40 13.12
CA GLU A 60 -30.64 -33.04 14.52
C GLU A 60 -29.49 -33.52 15.41
N LYS A 61 -28.99 -32.64 16.29
CA LYS A 61 -27.96 -33.00 17.29
C LYS A 61 -28.46 -34.13 18.17
N GLY A 62 -27.62 -35.15 18.38
CA GLY A 62 -27.95 -36.34 19.17
C GLY A 62 -28.73 -37.43 18.41
N LYS A 63 -29.23 -37.17 17.19
CA LYS A 63 -29.91 -38.18 16.38
C LYS A 63 -28.91 -39.14 15.74
N ASN A 64 -28.59 -40.21 16.45
CA ASN A 64 -27.75 -41.29 15.93
C ASN A 64 -28.60 -42.23 15.06
N ALA A 65 -28.17 -42.46 13.82
CA ALA A 65 -28.89 -43.31 12.88
C ALA A 65 -27.91 -44.05 11.95
N GLU A 66 -28.30 -45.21 11.45
CA GLU A 66 -27.62 -45.82 10.30
C GLU A 66 -28.35 -45.39 9.03
N ILE A 67 -27.64 -44.74 8.11
CA ILE A 67 -28.17 -44.38 6.80
C ILE A 67 -27.65 -45.35 5.76
N LYS A 68 -28.52 -45.75 4.85
CA LYS A 68 -28.17 -46.58 3.70
C LYS A 68 -28.17 -45.69 2.46
N LEU A 69 -27.03 -45.64 1.78
CA LEU A 69 -26.83 -44.91 0.53
C LEU A 69 -26.68 -45.93 -0.60
N ILE A 70 -27.42 -45.75 -1.70
CA ILE A 70 -27.28 -46.56 -2.90
C ILE A 70 -26.86 -45.62 -4.03
N PRO A 71 -25.56 -45.59 -4.40
CA PRO A 71 -25.09 -44.78 -5.52
C PRO A 71 -25.67 -45.31 -6.84
N ILE A 72 -26.04 -44.40 -7.74
CA ILE A 72 -26.62 -44.71 -9.05
C ILE A 72 -25.72 -44.08 -10.11
N ARG A 73 -25.28 -44.90 -11.07
CA ARG A 73 -24.50 -44.46 -12.24
C ARG A 73 -25.09 -45.07 -13.50
N ASN A 74 -25.37 -44.26 -14.51
CA ASN A 74 -26.00 -44.71 -15.76
C ASN A 74 -27.30 -45.54 -15.53
N ASN A 75 -28.11 -45.14 -14.54
CA ASN A 75 -29.32 -45.86 -14.07
C ASN A 75 -29.09 -47.22 -13.38
N ASP A 76 -27.84 -47.66 -13.18
CA ASP A 76 -27.53 -48.87 -12.43
C ASP A 76 -27.32 -48.56 -10.95
N LYS A 77 -28.05 -49.28 -10.08
CA LYS A 77 -27.87 -49.22 -8.62
C LYS A 77 -26.63 -50.03 -8.23
N LEU A 78 -25.70 -49.39 -7.55
CA LEU A 78 -24.45 -50.01 -7.09
C LEU A 78 -24.59 -50.57 -5.66
N GLN A 79 -23.49 -51.15 -5.15
CA GLN A 79 -23.49 -51.72 -3.80
C GLN A 79 -23.89 -50.68 -2.74
N PRO A 80 -24.81 -51.02 -1.82
CA PRO A 80 -25.18 -50.12 -0.75
C PRO A 80 -24.03 -49.80 0.19
N ILE A 81 -23.94 -48.55 0.59
CA ILE A 81 -22.98 -48.03 1.58
C ILE A 81 -23.76 -47.70 2.84
N PHE A 82 -23.36 -48.28 3.96
CA PHE A 82 -23.99 -48.03 5.27
C PHE A 82 -23.11 -47.08 6.07
N LEU A 83 -23.65 -45.91 6.42
CA LEU A 83 -22.96 -44.96 7.29
C LEU A 83 -23.65 -44.95 8.65
N LYS A 84 -22.90 -45.26 9.70
CA LYS A 84 -23.35 -45.12 11.10
C LYS A 84 -23.10 -43.68 11.54
N ILE A 85 -24.15 -42.88 11.50
CA ILE A 85 -24.09 -41.47 11.87
C ILE A 85 -24.11 -41.34 13.39
N ASN A 86 -23.01 -40.84 13.94
CA ASN A 86 -22.91 -40.44 15.33
C ASN A 86 -23.02 -38.91 15.45
N ALA A 87 -24.22 -38.44 15.78
CA ALA A 87 -24.58 -37.03 15.96
C ALA A 87 -24.48 -36.55 17.43
N SER A 88 -24.02 -37.40 18.36
CA SER A 88 -23.82 -36.97 19.75
C SER A 88 -22.50 -36.26 19.98
N LYS A 89 -21.56 -36.40 19.03
CA LYS A 89 -20.26 -35.72 19.11
C LYS A 89 -20.43 -34.24 18.78
N ASP A 90 -19.80 -33.42 19.61
CA ASP A 90 -19.87 -31.98 19.59
C ASP A 90 -18.44 -31.45 19.61
N ASN A 91 -17.97 -30.99 18.46
CA ASN A 91 -16.61 -30.53 18.26
C ASN A 91 -16.55 -29.01 18.51
N PRO A 92 -15.40 -28.49 18.96
CA PRO A 92 -15.25 -27.04 19.08
C PRO A 92 -15.28 -26.36 17.69
N PRO A 93 -15.71 -25.09 17.61
CA PRO A 93 -15.75 -24.33 16.36
C PRO A 93 -14.40 -24.26 15.68
N VAL A 94 -14.34 -24.38 14.36
CA VAL A 94 -13.07 -24.23 13.64
C VAL A 94 -12.91 -22.82 13.13
N PHE A 95 -11.76 -22.22 13.43
CA PHE A 95 -11.31 -20.94 12.87
C PHE A 95 -10.23 -21.18 11.81
N ARG A 96 -10.40 -20.60 10.62
CA ARG A 96 -9.40 -20.60 9.56
C ARG A 96 -9.12 -19.17 9.11
N THR A 97 -7.85 -18.78 9.17
CA THR A 97 -7.36 -17.51 8.60
C THR A 97 -5.88 -17.65 8.25
N ARG A 98 -5.34 -16.70 7.48
CA ARG A 98 -3.92 -16.61 7.17
C ARG A 98 -3.37 -15.26 7.60
N ILE A 99 -2.97 -15.15 8.87
CA ILE A 99 -2.28 -13.96 9.37
C ILE A 99 -0.88 -13.89 8.73
N PRO A 100 -0.53 -12.80 8.02
CA PRO A 100 0.83 -12.64 7.52
C PRO A 100 1.85 -12.58 8.66
N SER A 101 3.03 -13.18 8.45
CA SER A 101 4.10 -13.20 9.46
C SER A 101 4.71 -11.83 9.73
N TYR A 102 4.59 -10.89 8.79
CA TYR A 102 5.04 -9.52 8.90
C TYR A 102 3.90 -8.59 8.51
N LEU A 103 3.68 -7.55 9.29
CA LEU A 103 2.63 -6.56 9.07
C LEU A 103 3.24 -5.15 9.11
N PRO A 104 2.83 -4.26 8.20
CA PRO A 104 3.27 -2.86 8.23
C PRO A 104 2.63 -2.16 9.43
N ALA A 105 3.07 -0.96 9.77
CA ALA A 105 2.28 -0.10 10.65
C ALA A 105 1.09 0.48 9.86
N GLY A 106 -0.12 -0.02 10.11
CA GLY A 106 -1.31 0.41 9.37
C GLY A 106 -2.55 -0.40 9.70
N LYS A 107 -3.57 -0.28 8.83
CA LYS A 107 -4.76 -1.12 8.89
C LYS A 107 -4.66 -2.23 7.86
N ILE A 108 -5.00 -3.44 8.28
CA ILE A 108 -4.90 -4.65 7.46
C ILE A 108 -6.20 -5.44 7.65
N GLN A 109 -6.74 -5.91 6.54
CA GLN A 109 -7.91 -6.78 6.54
C GLN A 109 -7.45 -8.19 6.17
N VAL A 110 -7.80 -9.17 7.01
CA VAL A 110 -7.48 -10.57 6.76
C VAL A 110 -8.77 -11.36 6.77
N GLU A 111 -9.07 -12.05 5.68
CA GLU A 111 -10.25 -12.90 5.58
C GLU A 111 -10.20 -14.03 6.62
N TYR A 112 -11.37 -14.43 7.11
CA TYR A 112 -11.50 -15.58 7.99
C TYR A 112 -12.74 -16.41 7.67
N LEU A 113 -12.68 -17.68 8.04
CA LEU A 113 -13.81 -18.60 8.00
C LEU A 113 -14.02 -19.19 9.40
N ILE A 114 -15.28 -19.23 9.81
CA ILE A 114 -15.74 -19.93 11.01
C ILE A 114 -16.78 -20.95 10.57
N TYR A 115 -16.61 -22.20 10.99
CA TYR A 115 -17.61 -23.22 10.85
C TYR A 115 -17.64 -24.10 12.10
N ASP A 116 -18.81 -24.65 12.39
CA ASP A 116 -19.06 -25.51 13.53
C ASP A 116 -20.03 -26.62 13.11
N ASP A 117 -20.05 -27.75 13.82
CA ASP A 117 -20.91 -28.87 13.47
C ASP A 117 -22.38 -28.58 13.74
N TRP A 118 -22.69 -27.91 14.86
CA TRP A 118 -24.08 -27.71 15.31
C TRP A 118 -24.50 -26.25 15.33
N ASP A 119 -23.59 -25.33 15.60
CA ASP A 119 -23.89 -23.91 15.69
C ASP A 119 -23.71 -23.17 14.36
N THR A 120 -24.54 -22.14 14.18
CA THR A 120 -24.35 -21.18 13.10
C THR A 120 -23.31 -20.13 13.51
N PRO A 121 -22.62 -19.47 12.56
CA PRO A 121 -21.59 -18.47 12.86
C PRO A 121 -22.01 -17.34 13.80
N GLU A 122 -23.30 -17.02 13.88
CA GLU A 122 -23.89 -15.99 14.74
C GLU A 122 -24.04 -16.44 16.19
N LYS A 123 -24.18 -17.76 16.43
CA LYS A 123 -24.27 -18.34 17.78
C LYS A 123 -22.91 -18.51 18.44
N ILE A 124 -21.83 -18.41 17.67
CA ILE A 124 -20.47 -18.56 18.15
C ILE A 124 -20.01 -17.24 18.77
N THR A 125 -19.64 -17.29 20.05
CA THR A 125 -19.03 -16.14 20.74
C THR A 125 -17.57 -16.00 20.30
N LYS A 126 -17.19 -14.81 19.84
CA LYS A 126 -15.86 -14.50 19.30
C LYS A 126 -15.13 -13.55 20.23
N ARG A 127 -13.89 -13.87 20.61
CA ARG A 127 -13.01 -12.98 21.37
C ARG A 127 -11.62 -12.98 20.77
N ALA A 128 -10.98 -11.83 20.72
CA ALA A 128 -9.62 -11.69 20.26
C ALA A 128 -8.79 -10.90 21.27
N PHE A 129 -7.52 -11.25 21.37
CA PHE A 129 -6.56 -10.61 22.25
C PHE A 129 -5.26 -10.36 21.50
N ILE A 130 -4.69 -9.16 21.61
CA ILE A 130 -3.34 -8.87 21.14
C ILE A 130 -2.45 -8.65 22.36
N ASP A 131 -1.41 -9.49 22.47
CA ASP A 131 -0.49 -9.51 23.61
C ASP A 131 -1.21 -9.59 24.97
N GLY A 132 -2.34 -10.30 25.01
CA GLY A 132 -3.19 -10.47 26.20
C GLY A 132 -4.28 -9.41 26.40
N ASN A 133 -4.25 -8.31 25.64
CA ASN A 133 -5.25 -7.24 25.75
C ASN A 133 -6.45 -7.51 24.82
N PRO A 134 -7.71 -7.42 25.30
CA PRO A 134 -8.89 -7.66 24.48
C PRO A 134 -8.99 -6.63 23.36
N VAL A 135 -9.34 -7.09 22.16
CA VAL A 135 -9.51 -6.24 20.98
C VAL A 135 -10.77 -6.63 20.21
N ASP A 136 -11.47 -5.62 19.67
CA ASP A 136 -12.56 -5.85 18.73
C ASP A 136 -12.06 -5.73 17.29
N ILE A 137 -11.82 -6.88 16.67
CA ILE A 137 -11.24 -6.99 15.33
C ILE A 137 -12.19 -7.65 14.33
N PHE A 138 -13.27 -8.29 14.78
CA PHE A 138 -14.13 -9.06 13.89
C PHE A 138 -15.07 -8.14 13.10
N ARG A 139 -15.04 -8.28 11.78
CA ARG A 139 -16.01 -7.68 10.85
C ARG A 139 -16.67 -8.79 10.05
N GLU A 140 -17.64 -8.43 9.22
CA GLU A 140 -18.27 -9.38 8.31
C GLU A 140 -17.23 -9.85 7.28
N GLY A 141 -16.89 -11.15 7.31
CA GLY A 141 -15.96 -11.79 6.36
C GLY A 141 -14.47 -11.60 6.63
N TYR A 142 -14.05 -10.63 7.44
CA TYR A 142 -12.63 -10.36 7.71
C TYR A 142 -12.36 -9.87 9.14
N ILE A 143 -11.13 -10.04 9.60
CA ILE A 143 -10.61 -9.35 10.78
C ILE A 143 -9.89 -8.07 10.35
N GLU A 144 -10.15 -6.95 11.05
CA GLU A 144 -9.43 -5.70 10.87
C GLU A 144 -8.36 -5.56 11.96
N LEU A 145 -7.09 -5.64 11.56
CA LEU A 145 -5.95 -5.41 12.45
C LEU A 145 -5.39 -4.00 12.20
N ASP A 146 -5.52 -3.12 13.18
CA ASP A 146 -4.90 -1.79 13.18
C ASP A 146 -3.56 -1.84 13.92
N THR A 147 -2.53 -2.36 13.24
CA THR A 147 -1.17 -2.54 13.77
C THR A 147 -0.43 -1.22 14.01
N PHE A 148 -1.01 -0.10 13.58
CA PHE A 148 -0.46 1.24 13.85
C PHE A 148 -0.30 1.54 15.34
N PHE A 149 -1.13 0.94 16.20
CA PHE A 149 -1.09 1.10 17.67
C PHE A 149 -0.34 -0.01 18.40
N LEU A 150 0.37 -0.87 17.67
CA LEU A 150 1.17 -1.94 18.24
C LEU A 150 2.64 -1.55 18.23
N ARG A 151 3.37 -1.82 19.31
CA ARG A 151 4.83 -1.62 19.33
C ARG A 151 5.48 -2.48 18.22
N SER A 152 6.64 -2.06 17.72
CA SER A 152 7.40 -2.85 16.74
C SER A 152 7.81 -4.21 17.30
N GLY A 153 8.13 -5.16 16.43
CA GLY A 153 8.58 -6.50 16.82
C GLY A 153 7.47 -7.55 16.90
N GLU A 154 7.78 -8.71 17.50
CA GLU A 154 6.86 -9.85 17.61
C GLU A 154 5.63 -9.50 18.44
N ARG A 155 4.47 -9.92 17.93
CA ARG A 155 3.14 -9.78 18.53
C ARG A 155 2.41 -11.11 18.49
N ARG A 156 1.46 -11.28 19.41
CA ARG A 156 0.64 -12.49 19.51
C ARG A 156 -0.83 -12.11 19.41
N LEU A 157 -1.50 -12.60 18.37
CA LEU A 157 -2.96 -12.56 18.24
C LEU A 157 -3.53 -13.89 18.72
N ARG A 158 -4.25 -13.88 19.83
CA ARG A 158 -5.00 -15.02 20.34
C ARG A 158 -6.47 -14.85 19.99
N ILE A 159 -7.06 -15.87 19.37
CA ILE A 159 -8.48 -15.91 19.00
C ILE A 159 -9.13 -17.06 19.76
N VAL A 160 -10.20 -16.73 20.48
CA VAL A 160 -10.99 -17.67 21.27
C VAL A 160 -12.40 -17.68 20.73
N LEU A 161 -12.84 -18.85 20.26
CA LEU A 161 -14.21 -19.11 19.84
C LEU A 161 -14.88 -20.03 20.86
N LYS A 162 -16.13 -19.73 21.20
CA LYS A 162 -16.95 -20.58 22.07
C LYS A 162 -18.31 -20.82 21.43
N ASP A 163 -18.68 -22.08 21.28
CA ASP A 163 -20.00 -22.49 20.78
C ASP A 163 -21.08 -22.34 21.88
N SER A 164 -22.32 -22.70 21.57
CA SER A 164 -23.43 -22.68 22.53
C SER A 164 -23.31 -23.77 23.61
N SER A 165 -22.65 -24.89 23.30
CA SER A 165 -22.41 -26.03 24.20
C SER A 165 -21.31 -25.79 25.24
N GLY A 166 -20.49 -24.76 25.04
CA GLY A 166 -19.32 -24.44 25.84
C GLY A 166 -18.00 -25.06 25.38
N LYS A 167 -17.94 -25.71 24.21
CA LYS A 167 -16.70 -26.11 23.53
C LYS A 167 -15.95 -24.87 23.05
N VAL A 168 -14.63 -24.94 23.13
CA VAL A 168 -13.75 -23.80 22.88
C VAL A 168 -12.67 -24.16 21.88
N THR A 169 -12.46 -23.27 20.92
CA THR A 169 -11.24 -23.21 20.11
C THR A 169 -10.41 -22.03 20.55
N ASP A 170 -9.12 -22.28 20.76
CA ASP A 170 -8.14 -21.28 21.18
C ASP A 170 -6.91 -21.39 20.28
N GLN A 171 -6.72 -20.39 19.42
CA GLN A 171 -5.64 -20.35 18.45
C GLN A 171 -4.80 -19.11 18.66
N THR A 172 -3.47 -19.28 18.61
CA THR A 172 -2.53 -18.16 18.70
C THR A 172 -1.71 -18.04 17.42
N TYR A 173 -1.74 -16.85 16.84
CA TYR A 173 -0.98 -16.44 15.67
C TYR A 173 0.14 -15.51 16.09
N ARG A 174 1.32 -15.66 15.47
CA ARG A 174 2.46 -14.77 15.68
C ARG A 174 2.72 -13.97 14.41
N PHE A 175 2.98 -12.68 14.59
CA PHE A 175 3.37 -11.78 13.51
C PHE A 175 4.34 -10.73 14.03
N THR A 176 5.08 -10.09 13.15
CA THR A 176 6.01 -9.01 13.47
C THR A 176 5.52 -7.70 12.89
N VAL A 177 5.40 -6.66 13.72
CA VAL A 177 5.07 -5.30 13.24
C VAL A 177 6.34 -4.61 12.79
N VAL A 178 6.40 -4.25 11.52
CA VAL A 178 7.52 -3.58 10.86
C VAL A 178 7.08 -2.16 10.46
N PRO A 179 7.38 -1.13 11.29
CA PRO A 179 6.97 0.23 11.00
C PRO A 179 7.90 0.93 10.00
N HIS A 180 9.16 0.51 9.89
CA HIS A 180 10.16 1.18 9.06
C HIS A 180 10.16 0.66 7.62
N LEU A 181 10.65 1.49 6.71
CA LEU A 181 10.75 1.14 5.29
C LEU A 181 12.02 0.32 5.01
N PRO A 182 12.01 -0.58 4.02
CA PRO A 182 13.24 -1.17 3.52
C PRO A 182 14.12 -0.11 2.85
N SER A 183 15.43 -0.37 2.83
CA SER A 183 16.37 0.42 2.03
C SER A 183 16.05 0.32 0.53
N PRO A 184 16.30 1.39 -0.26
CA PRO A 184 16.11 1.35 -1.71
C PRO A 184 16.95 0.27 -2.40
N PRO A 185 16.50 -0.26 -3.56
CA PRO A 185 17.24 -1.24 -4.34
C PRO A 185 18.57 -0.68 -4.83
N LEU A 186 19.60 -1.53 -4.88
CA LEU A 186 20.83 -1.23 -5.60
C LEU A 186 20.66 -1.63 -7.07
N VAL A 187 20.76 -0.66 -7.97
CA VAL A 187 20.67 -0.88 -9.42
C VAL A 187 22.01 -0.51 -10.05
N LYS A 188 22.60 -1.43 -10.82
CA LYS A 188 23.87 -1.21 -11.51
C LYS A 188 23.87 -1.94 -12.84
N ASP A 189 24.36 -1.28 -13.89
CA ASP A 189 24.55 -1.88 -15.22
C ASP A 189 23.29 -2.59 -15.78
N GLY A 190 22.11 -2.00 -15.53
CA GLY A 190 20.83 -2.57 -15.95
C GLY A 190 20.33 -3.75 -15.10
N LYS A 191 20.96 -4.03 -13.96
CA LYS A 191 20.60 -5.11 -13.06
C LYS A 191 20.19 -4.60 -11.69
N ILE A 192 19.18 -5.25 -11.12
CA ILE A 192 18.89 -5.13 -9.68
C ILE A 192 19.80 -6.13 -8.95
N LEU A 193 20.57 -5.67 -7.97
CA LEU A 193 21.57 -6.48 -7.24
C LEU A 193 21.10 -6.97 -5.86
N SER A 194 19.82 -6.75 -5.53
CA SER A 194 19.23 -7.16 -4.26
C SER A 194 18.44 -8.44 -4.46
N SER A 195 18.40 -9.30 -3.45
CA SER A 195 17.66 -10.56 -3.48
C SER A 195 16.21 -10.44 -2.97
N ARG A 196 15.76 -9.21 -2.70
CA ARG A 196 14.44 -8.92 -2.12
C ARG A 196 13.35 -8.99 -3.18
N LEU A 197 12.11 -8.76 -2.74
CA LEU A 197 11.01 -8.47 -3.64
C LEU A 197 11.14 -7.02 -4.12
N HIS A 198 11.01 -6.79 -5.41
CA HIS A 198 11.08 -5.48 -6.05
C HIS A 198 9.76 -5.17 -6.74
N ARG A 199 9.32 -3.93 -6.67
CA ARG A 199 8.18 -3.43 -7.43
C ARG A 199 8.68 -2.43 -8.48
N ILE A 200 8.47 -2.77 -9.74
CA ILE A 200 8.91 -1.98 -10.89
C ILE A 200 7.71 -1.24 -11.46
N TYR A 201 7.79 0.09 -11.52
CA TYR A 201 6.77 0.97 -12.06
C TYR A 201 7.15 1.47 -13.45
N THR A 202 6.21 1.30 -14.38
CA THR A 202 6.29 1.78 -15.77
C THR A 202 4.99 2.48 -16.14
N ILE A 203 5.00 3.17 -17.28
CA ILE A 203 3.80 3.73 -17.88
C ILE A 203 3.49 2.99 -19.17
N GLN A 204 2.26 2.51 -19.30
CA GLN A 204 1.73 1.91 -20.54
C GLN A 204 0.32 2.47 -20.77
N GLY A 205 0.05 2.99 -21.97
CA GLY A 205 -1.27 3.52 -22.32
C GLY A 205 -1.77 4.68 -21.46
N GLY A 206 -0.88 5.47 -20.85
CA GLY A 206 -1.26 6.54 -19.92
C GLY A 206 -1.62 6.06 -18.52
N GLU A 207 -1.36 4.79 -18.19
CA GLU A 207 -1.61 4.21 -16.87
C GLU A 207 -0.32 3.73 -16.22
N ILE A 208 -0.31 3.72 -14.89
CA ILE A 208 0.78 3.17 -14.09
C ILE A 208 0.64 1.66 -14.05
N ILE A 209 1.59 0.95 -14.65
CA ILE A 209 1.71 -0.50 -14.55
C ILE A 209 2.82 -0.82 -13.55
N ASN A 210 2.52 -1.67 -12.58
CA ASN A 210 3.51 -2.21 -11.67
C ASN A 210 3.62 -3.73 -11.81
N LYS A 211 4.84 -4.25 -11.68
CA LYS A 211 5.11 -5.69 -11.62
C LYS A 211 5.99 -5.99 -10.41
N GLU A 212 5.75 -7.12 -9.77
CA GLU A 212 6.56 -7.61 -8.68
C GLU A 212 7.49 -8.71 -9.18
N VAL A 213 8.76 -8.60 -8.79
CA VAL A 213 9.81 -9.51 -9.22
C VAL A 213 10.78 -9.73 -8.07
N SER A 214 11.40 -10.90 -7.98
CA SER A 214 12.27 -11.27 -6.86
C SER A 214 13.62 -11.77 -7.33
N GLY A 215 14.68 -11.40 -6.61
CA GLY A 215 16.05 -11.81 -6.94
C GLY A 215 16.74 -10.84 -7.90
N GLU A 216 17.97 -11.20 -8.29
CA GLU A 216 18.74 -10.44 -9.26
C GLU A 216 18.12 -10.54 -10.66
N ILE A 217 17.84 -9.40 -11.28
CA ILE A 217 17.07 -9.33 -12.52
C ILE A 217 17.68 -8.32 -13.48
N ASP A 218 17.82 -8.74 -14.74
CA ASP A 218 18.08 -7.86 -15.88
C ASP A 218 16.83 -7.07 -16.26
N LEU A 219 16.94 -5.74 -16.24
CA LEU A 219 15.85 -4.83 -16.59
C LEU A 219 15.65 -4.78 -18.10
N LYS A 220 14.39 -4.92 -18.53
CA LYS A 220 14.00 -4.88 -19.95
C LYS A 220 13.44 -3.52 -20.36
N GLU A 221 13.04 -2.72 -19.37
CA GLU A 221 12.45 -1.40 -19.52
C GLU A 221 13.49 -0.36 -19.92
N SER A 222 13.17 0.57 -20.82
CA SER A 222 14.10 1.67 -21.10
C SER A 222 14.13 2.71 -19.97
N ILE A 223 13.01 2.93 -19.28
CA ILE A 223 12.90 3.86 -18.14
C ILE A 223 11.86 3.31 -17.16
N CYS A 224 12.22 3.16 -15.89
CA CYS A 224 11.31 2.71 -14.84
C CYS A 224 11.74 3.17 -13.43
N PHE A 225 10.77 3.30 -12.52
CA PHE A 225 11.05 3.40 -11.07
C PHE A 225 11.04 2.02 -10.43
N ILE A 226 11.91 1.82 -9.46
CA ILE A 226 12.09 0.53 -8.78
C ILE A 226 12.10 0.79 -7.28
N THR A 227 11.27 0.06 -6.53
CA THR A 227 11.25 0.06 -5.06
C THR A 227 11.52 -1.35 -4.53
N ASP A 228 12.14 -1.44 -3.36
CA ASP A 228 12.20 -2.68 -2.58
C ASP A 228 10.91 -2.80 -1.76
N VAL A 229 10.42 -4.03 -1.64
CA VAL A 229 9.25 -4.38 -0.83
C VAL A 229 9.68 -5.37 0.24
N ASP A 230 9.44 -5.05 1.51
CA ASP A 230 9.73 -5.96 2.61
C ASP A 230 8.62 -7.03 2.78
N GLY A 231 8.81 -7.99 3.69
CA GLY A 231 7.82 -9.03 3.95
C GLY A 231 6.49 -8.50 4.52
N ALA A 232 6.45 -7.27 5.01
CA ALA A 232 5.25 -6.56 5.46
C ALA A 232 4.56 -5.79 4.31
N GLY A 233 5.15 -5.73 3.12
CA GLY A 233 4.63 -4.93 2.01
C GLY A 233 4.94 -3.43 2.12
N ASN A 234 5.84 -3.01 3.02
CA ASN A 234 6.35 -1.64 3.02
C ASN A 234 7.25 -1.43 1.81
N GLU A 235 7.09 -0.30 1.13
CA GLU A 235 7.91 0.07 -0.02
C GLU A 235 9.02 1.06 0.36
N SER A 236 10.22 0.87 -0.18
CA SER A 236 11.30 1.84 -0.06
C SER A 236 11.02 3.12 -0.84
N ALA A 237 11.85 4.14 -0.65
CA ALA A 237 11.99 5.21 -1.64
C ALA A 237 12.43 4.63 -3.01
N PRO A 238 12.01 5.22 -4.14
CA PRO A 238 12.32 4.68 -5.45
C PRO A 238 13.74 5.00 -5.89
N VAL A 239 14.28 4.14 -6.75
CA VAL A 239 15.44 4.41 -7.61
C VAL A 239 14.95 4.45 -9.06
N LEU A 240 15.52 5.35 -9.85
CA LEU A 240 15.28 5.40 -11.29
C LEU A 240 16.31 4.53 -12.02
N PHE A 241 15.81 3.63 -12.87
CA PHE A 241 16.61 3.07 -13.95
C PHE A 241 16.21 3.74 -15.27
N TYR A 242 17.22 4.08 -16.08
CA TYR A 242 17.01 4.51 -17.45
C TYR A 242 18.18 4.12 -18.34
N SER A 243 17.87 3.83 -19.60
CA SER A 243 18.80 3.58 -20.68
C SER A 243 18.25 4.21 -21.95
N TYR A 244 19.14 4.72 -22.80
CA TYR A 244 18.79 5.33 -24.08
C TYR A 244 19.77 4.88 -25.16
N PRO A 245 19.35 4.81 -26.43
CA PRO A 245 20.21 4.41 -27.53
C PRO A 245 21.32 5.45 -27.75
N ASN A 246 22.38 5.06 -28.48
CA ASN A 246 23.39 6.03 -28.92
C ASN A 246 22.73 7.10 -29.81
N LEU A 247 22.74 8.34 -29.35
CA LEU A 247 22.16 9.49 -30.05
C LEU A 247 23.27 10.29 -30.74
N GLN A 248 22.93 10.95 -31.87
CA GLN A 248 23.88 11.83 -32.55
C GLN A 248 23.98 13.18 -31.82
N VAL A 249 25.15 13.81 -31.88
CA VAL A 249 25.35 15.15 -31.32
C VAL A 249 24.65 16.19 -32.19
N LEU A 250 23.88 17.08 -31.57
CA LEU A 250 23.26 18.21 -32.25
C LEU A 250 24.27 19.35 -32.39
N GLU A 251 24.64 19.67 -33.62
CA GLU A 251 25.73 20.63 -33.86
C GLU A 251 25.34 22.09 -33.68
N ASN A 252 24.07 22.42 -33.87
CA ASN A 252 23.60 23.81 -33.86
C ASN A 252 23.48 24.35 -32.43
N ALA A 253 24.27 25.37 -32.08
CA ALA A 253 24.19 26.03 -30.79
C ALA A 253 22.90 26.87 -30.63
N SER A 254 22.38 27.44 -31.71
CA SER A 254 21.09 28.15 -31.73
C SER A 254 19.96 27.17 -32.04
N LEU A 255 19.17 26.84 -31.03
CA LEU A 255 18.11 25.84 -31.11
C LEU A 255 16.77 26.51 -31.43
N ILE A 256 16.27 26.24 -32.64
CA ILE A 256 14.90 26.58 -33.09
C ILE A 256 14.03 25.31 -33.27
N SER A 257 14.64 24.13 -33.15
CA SER A 257 13.99 22.82 -33.11
C SER A 257 14.85 21.85 -32.28
N LEU A 258 14.23 20.83 -31.69
CA LEU A 258 14.91 19.77 -30.94
C LEU A 258 14.38 18.42 -31.43
N THR A 259 15.21 17.69 -32.16
CA THR A 259 15.00 16.30 -32.55
C THR A 259 15.83 15.38 -31.65
N SER A 260 15.66 14.07 -31.79
CA SER A 260 16.47 13.09 -31.06
C SER A 260 17.97 13.36 -31.19
N GLY A 261 18.67 13.61 -30.08
CA GLY A 261 20.08 13.96 -30.11
C GLY A 261 20.71 14.34 -28.77
N GLU A 262 22.03 14.44 -28.76
CA GLU A 262 22.81 14.86 -27.60
C GLU A 262 23.23 16.33 -27.72
N LEU A 263 23.05 17.09 -26.65
CA LEU A 263 23.60 18.42 -26.45
C LEU A 263 24.86 18.26 -25.59
N LYS A 264 26.04 18.37 -26.21
CA LYS A 264 27.33 18.04 -25.59
C LYS A 264 28.37 19.15 -25.76
N ASP A 265 29.24 19.33 -24.77
CA ASP A 265 30.50 20.11 -24.79
C ASP A 265 30.40 21.59 -25.26
N LYS A 266 29.20 22.20 -25.21
CA LYS A 266 29.00 23.62 -25.56
C LYS A 266 27.76 24.23 -24.90
N ASP A 267 27.63 25.54 -25.06
CA ASP A 267 26.46 26.31 -24.68
C ASP A 267 25.46 26.37 -25.84
N TYR A 268 24.24 25.94 -25.56
CA TYR A 268 23.11 25.98 -26.50
C TYR A 268 22.12 27.06 -26.05
N THR A 269 21.58 27.82 -27.01
CA THR A 269 20.57 28.86 -26.76
C THR A 269 19.28 28.51 -27.48
N VAL A 270 18.20 28.40 -26.72
CA VAL A 270 16.84 28.21 -27.24
C VAL A 270 16.23 29.55 -27.59
N LEU A 271 15.75 29.66 -28.83
CA LEU A 271 15.11 30.86 -29.37
C LEU A 271 13.68 30.52 -29.80
N GLY A 272 12.70 31.19 -29.19
CA GLY A 272 11.28 30.97 -29.44
C GLY A 272 10.73 29.74 -28.73
N ARG A 273 9.74 29.09 -29.36
CA ARG A 273 9.08 27.89 -28.81
C ARG A 273 9.63 26.65 -29.47
N VAL A 274 10.40 25.86 -28.73
CA VAL A 274 11.04 24.63 -29.22
C VAL A 274 10.39 23.43 -28.56
N MET A 275 10.08 22.40 -29.34
CA MET A 275 9.38 21.21 -28.86
C MET A 275 10.25 19.96 -29.03
N ILE A 276 10.25 19.10 -28.00
CA ILE A 276 10.72 17.71 -28.06
C ILE A 276 9.48 16.83 -28.23
N ALA A 277 9.28 16.25 -29.42
CA ALA A 277 8.08 15.46 -29.73
C ALA A 277 8.06 14.10 -29.01
N ASN A 278 6.90 13.44 -28.91
CA ASN A 278 6.70 12.22 -28.10
C ASN A 278 7.68 11.07 -28.38
N ARG A 279 8.22 10.99 -29.60
CA ARG A 279 9.17 9.96 -30.02
C ARG A 279 10.62 10.38 -29.89
N ASP A 280 10.87 11.67 -29.62
CA ASP A 280 12.20 12.21 -29.55
C ASP A 280 12.81 12.10 -28.15
N THR A 281 14.11 11.86 -28.12
CA THR A 281 14.91 11.85 -26.90
C THR A 281 16.04 12.85 -27.01
N VAL A 282 16.05 13.84 -26.14
CA VAL A 282 17.14 14.82 -26.05
C VAL A 282 17.90 14.61 -24.76
N VAL A 283 19.23 14.49 -24.88
CA VAL A 283 20.13 14.30 -23.73
C VAL A 283 21.05 15.49 -23.63
N LEU A 284 20.94 16.26 -22.54
CA LEU A 284 21.91 17.28 -22.15
C LEU A 284 23.03 16.63 -21.34
N LYS A 285 24.19 16.48 -21.97
CA LYS A 285 25.36 15.82 -21.40
C LYS A 285 26.04 16.66 -20.32
N SER A 286 26.85 16.00 -19.51
CA SER A 286 27.71 16.67 -18.53
C SER A 286 28.54 17.78 -19.18
N GLY A 287 28.65 18.94 -18.52
CA GLY A 287 29.41 20.10 -19.01
C GLY A 287 28.70 20.96 -20.06
N ALA A 288 27.60 20.49 -20.66
CA ALA A 288 26.80 21.30 -21.58
C ALA A 288 25.85 22.23 -20.83
N SER A 289 25.61 23.42 -21.39
CA SER A 289 24.65 24.38 -20.86
C SER A 289 23.53 24.65 -21.87
N LEU A 290 22.31 24.77 -21.37
CA LEU A 290 21.12 25.09 -22.14
C LEU A 290 20.50 26.39 -21.62
N ARG A 291 20.70 27.46 -22.37
CA ARG A 291 20.13 28.78 -22.09
C ARG A 291 18.76 28.91 -22.75
N ILE A 292 17.73 29.23 -21.98
CA ILE A 292 16.40 29.56 -22.49
C ILE A 292 16.25 31.08 -22.50
N ALA A 293 16.22 31.69 -23.70
CA ALA A 293 16.13 33.13 -23.84
C ALA A 293 14.80 33.69 -23.29
N PRO A 294 14.73 34.98 -22.92
CA PRO A 294 13.48 35.61 -22.48
C PRO A 294 12.36 35.43 -23.52
N GLY A 295 11.15 35.11 -23.07
CA GLY A 295 9.99 34.84 -23.95
C GLY A 295 10.08 33.52 -24.74
N SER A 296 11.14 32.73 -24.55
CA SER A 296 11.33 31.42 -25.18
C SER A 296 10.93 30.29 -24.23
N SER A 297 10.58 29.14 -24.79
CA SER A 297 10.20 27.96 -24.00
C SER A 297 10.62 26.67 -24.67
N ILE A 298 11.03 25.69 -23.87
CA ILE A 298 11.17 24.30 -24.28
C ILE A 298 9.92 23.55 -23.85
N ILE A 299 9.23 22.90 -24.79
CA ILE A 299 8.05 22.07 -24.54
C ILE A 299 8.46 20.61 -24.71
N VAL A 300 8.46 19.86 -23.62
CA VAL A 300 8.80 18.43 -23.63
C VAL A 300 7.52 17.62 -23.73
N ARG A 301 7.38 16.79 -24.76
CA ARG A 301 6.38 15.72 -24.84
C ARG A 301 7.02 14.33 -25.00
N GLY A 302 8.26 14.29 -25.49
CA GLY A 302 9.11 13.10 -25.53
C GLY A 302 9.93 12.90 -24.26
N SER A 303 11.18 12.49 -24.44
CA SER A 303 12.12 12.27 -23.34
C SER A 303 13.17 13.39 -23.28
N PHE A 304 13.36 13.96 -22.10
CA PHE A 304 14.43 14.94 -21.85
C PHE A 304 15.26 14.52 -20.64
N ILE A 305 16.55 14.35 -20.86
CA ILE A 305 17.48 13.83 -19.86
C ILE A 305 18.59 14.86 -19.67
N ALA A 306 18.79 15.34 -18.45
CA ALA A 306 19.90 16.21 -18.08
C ALA A 306 20.82 15.46 -17.12
N GLU A 307 22.04 15.19 -17.58
CA GLU A 307 23.05 14.44 -16.85
C GLU A 307 23.75 15.27 -15.76
N PRO A 308 24.45 14.62 -14.81
CA PRO A 308 25.16 15.32 -13.75
C PRO A 308 26.17 16.32 -14.29
N GLY A 309 26.13 17.55 -13.75
CA GLY A 309 27.02 18.64 -14.17
C GLY A 309 26.52 19.46 -15.37
N SER A 310 25.36 19.13 -15.95
CA SER A 310 24.70 19.98 -16.94
C SER A 310 24.00 21.19 -16.30
N ARG A 311 23.76 22.25 -17.10
CA ARG A 311 23.10 23.48 -16.63
C ARG A 311 21.93 23.87 -17.53
N ILE A 312 20.78 24.19 -16.93
CA ILE A 312 19.62 24.77 -17.61
C ILE A 312 19.32 26.12 -16.97
N TYR A 313 19.39 27.21 -17.72
CA TYR A 313 19.33 28.56 -17.15
C TYR A 313 18.70 29.57 -18.12
N GLY A 314 18.37 30.76 -17.61
CA GLY A 314 17.76 31.83 -18.39
C GLY A 314 16.39 32.22 -17.87
N GLN A 315 15.76 33.20 -18.52
CA GLN A 315 14.46 33.76 -18.12
C GLN A 315 13.28 33.12 -18.87
N GLY A 316 13.55 32.12 -19.73
CA GLY A 316 12.52 31.33 -20.37
C GLY A 316 12.03 30.17 -19.50
N GLN A 317 11.18 29.32 -20.08
CA GLN A 317 10.49 28.24 -19.35
C GLN A 317 10.81 26.85 -19.90
N LEU A 318 10.92 25.88 -19.00
CA LEU A 318 10.86 24.45 -19.32
C LEU A 318 9.46 23.94 -18.99
N ILE A 319 8.70 23.59 -20.03
CA ILE A 319 7.32 23.12 -19.95
C ILE A 319 7.31 21.61 -20.22
N ILE A 320 6.98 20.81 -19.22
CA ILE A 320 6.89 19.36 -19.29
C ILE A 320 5.42 19.00 -19.50
N GLY A 321 5.09 18.56 -20.70
CA GLY A 321 3.72 18.34 -21.17
C GLY A 321 3.26 16.88 -21.08
N ASP A 322 2.12 16.62 -21.74
CA ASP A 322 1.54 15.30 -21.88
C ASP A 322 2.55 14.29 -22.44
N ASP A 323 2.52 13.08 -21.88
CA ASP A 323 3.39 11.95 -22.19
C ASP A 323 4.88 12.07 -21.85
N ALA A 324 5.32 13.24 -21.40
CA ALA A 324 6.74 13.52 -21.22
C ALA A 324 7.40 12.62 -20.16
N LYS A 325 8.65 12.26 -20.45
CA LYS A 325 9.56 11.56 -19.52
C LYS A 325 10.77 12.44 -19.27
N VAL A 326 10.88 13.02 -18.08
CA VAL A 326 11.94 13.98 -17.77
C VAL A 326 12.81 13.49 -16.62
N ILE A 327 14.13 13.55 -16.83
CA ILE A 327 15.13 13.12 -15.87
C ILE A 327 16.12 14.27 -15.68
N LEU A 328 16.14 14.87 -14.50
CA LEU A 328 17.08 15.91 -14.10
C LEU A 328 17.94 15.35 -12.98
N ASN A 329 19.11 14.80 -13.30
CA ASN A 329 19.98 14.15 -12.31
C ASN A 329 21.29 14.91 -12.18
N GLY A 330 21.55 15.55 -11.05
CA GLY A 330 22.76 16.34 -10.83
C GLY A 330 22.84 17.61 -11.70
N ALA A 331 21.70 18.06 -12.25
CA ALA A 331 21.62 19.21 -13.13
C ALA A 331 21.36 20.49 -12.32
N LYS A 332 21.97 21.61 -12.73
CA LYS A 332 21.67 22.92 -12.15
C LYS A 332 20.54 23.57 -12.94
N VAL A 333 19.38 23.81 -12.30
CA VAL A 333 18.20 24.38 -12.96
C VAL A 333 17.87 25.74 -12.35
N GLU A 334 18.03 26.78 -13.16
CA GLU A 334 17.75 28.18 -12.81
C GLU A 334 16.59 28.77 -13.63
N ALA A 335 16.03 28.00 -14.57
CA ALA A 335 14.83 28.37 -15.33
C ALA A 335 13.56 27.92 -14.60
N ASP A 336 12.42 28.52 -14.95
CA ASP A 336 11.11 28.10 -14.43
C ASP A 336 10.72 26.75 -15.01
N VAL A 337 10.21 25.85 -14.15
CA VAL A 337 9.78 24.50 -14.54
C VAL A 337 8.28 24.35 -14.28
N LEU A 338 7.52 24.14 -15.35
CA LEU A 338 6.08 23.86 -15.30
C LEU A 338 5.84 22.42 -15.75
N ILE A 339 5.15 21.64 -14.92
CA ILE A 339 4.84 20.24 -15.19
C ILE A 339 3.32 20.08 -15.30
N ASN A 340 2.85 19.65 -16.47
CA ASN A 340 1.43 19.52 -16.74
C ASN A 340 1.18 18.37 -17.72
N GLY A 341 0.72 17.22 -17.22
CA GLY A 341 0.43 16.05 -18.07
C GLY A 341 1.52 14.97 -18.07
N SER A 342 2.59 15.13 -17.29
CA SER A 342 3.77 14.27 -17.43
C SER A 342 3.52 12.81 -17.03
N ASN A 343 4.10 11.88 -17.78
CA ASN A 343 4.08 10.46 -17.47
C ASN A 343 5.09 10.12 -16.37
N MET A 344 6.29 10.69 -16.46
CA MET A 344 7.37 10.41 -15.53
C MET A 344 8.28 11.61 -15.35
N VAL A 345 8.50 12.02 -14.10
CA VAL A 345 9.51 13.04 -13.77
C VAL A 345 10.39 12.55 -12.62
N TRP A 346 11.69 12.57 -12.85
CA TRP A 346 12.70 12.33 -11.84
C TRP A 346 13.57 13.56 -11.70
N ILE A 347 13.65 14.10 -10.49
CA ILE A 347 14.58 15.17 -10.17
C ILE A 347 15.43 14.69 -9.01
N ALA A 348 16.73 14.51 -9.25
CA ALA A 348 17.66 14.07 -8.22
C ALA A 348 18.93 14.88 -8.17
N ASN A 349 19.51 15.01 -6.98
CA ASN A 349 20.80 15.64 -6.73
C ASN A 349 20.92 17.04 -7.35
N SER A 350 19.80 17.74 -7.46
CA SER A 350 19.67 18.98 -8.24
C SER A 350 19.33 20.13 -7.31
N LYS A 351 19.94 21.29 -7.55
CA LYS A 351 19.54 22.55 -6.90
C LYS A 351 18.63 23.31 -7.83
N ILE A 352 17.38 23.49 -7.39
CA ILE A 352 16.36 24.19 -8.18
C ILE A 352 16.01 25.47 -7.43
N ASN A 353 16.39 26.61 -8.02
CA ASN A 353 16.14 27.92 -7.42
C ASN A 353 14.80 28.53 -7.84
N SER A 354 14.04 27.84 -8.69
CA SER A 354 12.73 28.26 -9.19
C SER A 354 11.58 27.53 -8.48
N ARG A 355 10.38 28.08 -8.63
CA ARG A 355 9.13 27.43 -8.20
C ARG A 355 8.83 26.28 -9.15
N ILE A 356 8.37 25.16 -8.61
CA ILE A 356 7.83 24.06 -9.41
C ILE A 356 6.31 24.00 -9.23
N SER A 357 5.60 23.95 -10.35
CA SER A 357 4.17 23.66 -10.36
C SER A 357 3.91 22.39 -11.15
N VAL A 358 3.16 21.47 -10.55
CA VAL A 358 2.82 20.16 -11.09
C VAL A 358 1.30 20.02 -11.16
N SER A 359 0.82 19.57 -12.31
CA SER A 359 -0.57 19.21 -12.53
C SER A 359 -0.69 17.95 -13.40
N ARG A 360 -1.74 17.16 -13.17
CA ARG A 360 -2.18 16.05 -14.03
C ARG A 360 -1.06 15.08 -14.41
N SER A 361 -0.29 14.61 -13.44
CA SER A 361 0.91 13.80 -13.72
C SER A 361 0.85 12.44 -13.04
N LEU A 362 1.53 11.44 -13.62
CA LEU A 362 1.42 10.06 -13.15
C LEU A 362 2.46 9.74 -12.08
N LEU A 363 3.75 9.69 -12.45
CA LEU A 363 4.84 9.29 -11.55
C LEU A 363 5.85 10.44 -11.40
N LEU A 364 6.03 10.92 -10.16
CA LEU A 364 7.00 11.96 -9.85
C LEU A 364 7.84 11.60 -8.64
N ALA A 365 9.15 11.82 -8.74
CA ALA A 365 10.03 11.61 -7.62
C ALA A 365 11.11 12.69 -7.53
N PHE A 366 11.32 13.16 -6.30
CA PHE A 366 12.33 14.15 -5.93
C PHE A 366 13.29 13.51 -4.93
N GLN A 367 14.58 13.46 -5.26
CA GLN A 367 15.61 12.86 -4.39
C GLN A 367 16.79 13.81 -4.16
N ASN A 368 17.13 14.12 -2.91
CA ASN A 368 18.27 15.00 -2.62
C ASN A 368 18.15 16.35 -3.37
N VAL A 369 16.98 16.97 -3.25
CA VAL A 369 16.63 18.23 -3.93
C VAL A 369 16.30 19.28 -2.88
N SER A 370 16.77 20.51 -3.11
CA SER A 370 16.33 21.69 -2.35
C SER A 370 15.44 22.56 -3.23
N LEU A 371 14.26 22.93 -2.71
CA LEU A 371 13.24 23.73 -3.38
C LEU A 371 12.74 24.83 -2.44
N LYS A 372 12.44 26.00 -3.01
CA LYS A 372 11.71 27.02 -2.27
C LYS A 372 10.23 26.64 -2.15
N GLU A 373 9.60 26.38 -3.29
CA GLU A 373 8.16 26.17 -3.36
C GLU A 373 7.81 25.08 -4.38
N LEU A 374 6.96 24.14 -3.97
CA LEU A 374 6.39 23.09 -4.82
C LEU A 374 4.88 23.03 -4.62
N PHE A 375 4.15 23.13 -5.74
CA PHE A 375 2.71 22.95 -5.79
C PHE A 375 2.42 21.75 -6.67
N ALA A 376 1.82 20.71 -6.12
CA ALA A 376 1.44 19.52 -6.86
C ALA A 376 -0.07 19.27 -6.75
N SER A 377 -0.70 19.06 -7.90
CA SER A 377 -2.13 18.81 -8.01
C SER A 377 -2.42 17.65 -8.95
N ASN A 378 -3.41 16.81 -8.63
CA ASN A 378 -3.84 15.69 -9.50
C ASN A 378 -2.67 14.78 -9.89
N VAL A 379 -1.92 14.30 -8.89
CA VAL A 379 -0.77 13.40 -9.08
C VAL A 379 -1.10 12.01 -8.58
N ARG A 380 -0.86 10.98 -9.40
CA ARG A 380 -1.17 9.60 -9.03
C ARG A 380 -0.18 9.04 -8.00
N ARG A 381 1.12 9.26 -8.20
CA ARG A 381 2.15 8.80 -7.26
C ARG A 381 3.32 9.78 -7.18
N LEU A 382 3.63 10.18 -5.95
CA LEU A 382 4.63 11.20 -5.66
C LEU A 382 5.60 10.73 -4.58
N TRP A 383 6.89 10.80 -4.84
CA TRP A 383 7.92 10.45 -3.86
C TRP A 383 8.84 11.63 -3.54
N PHE A 384 9.12 11.78 -2.25
CA PHE A 384 10.10 12.71 -1.71
C PHE A 384 11.11 11.92 -0.88
N ASN A 385 12.38 12.01 -1.23
CA ASN A 385 13.45 11.37 -0.48
C ASN A 385 14.58 12.37 -0.23
N SER A 386 14.91 12.63 1.03
CA SER A 386 16.00 13.54 1.39
C SER A 386 15.84 14.94 0.78
N VAL A 387 14.62 15.48 0.75
CA VAL A 387 14.35 16.80 0.18
C VAL A 387 14.32 17.89 1.25
N SER A 388 14.64 19.12 0.85
CA SER A 388 14.45 20.32 1.66
C SER A 388 13.53 21.28 0.93
N ILE A 389 12.31 21.48 1.44
CA ILE A 389 11.29 22.32 0.80
C ILE A 389 10.81 23.36 1.80
N GLN A 390 10.74 24.64 1.42
CA GLN A 390 10.15 25.63 2.32
C GLN A 390 8.63 25.48 2.36
N ASN A 391 7.98 25.64 1.20
CA ASN A 391 6.53 25.51 1.06
C ASN A 391 6.14 24.38 0.10
N LEU A 392 5.33 23.44 0.61
CA LEU A 392 4.80 22.31 -0.15
C LEU A 392 3.27 22.32 -0.10
N SER A 393 2.64 22.34 -1.26
CA SER A 393 1.18 22.22 -1.38
C SER A 393 0.84 21.00 -2.22
N LEU A 394 0.02 20.11 -1.68
CA LEU A 394 -0.41 18.84 -2.25
C LEU A 394 -1.95 18.82 -2.28
N SER A 395 -2.55 18.74 -3.46
CA SER A 395 -4.00 18.64 -3.63
C SER A 395 -4.36 17.50 -4.59
N ASN A 396 -5.37 16.70 -4.25
CA ASN A 396 -5.78 15.53 -5.04
C ASN A 396 -4.61 14.62 -5.44
N ILE A 397 -3.83 14.21 -4.43
CA ILE A 397 -2.71 13.29 -4.60
C ILE A 397 -3.14 11.87 -4.20
N SER A 398 -3.20 10.95 -5.16
CA SER A 398 -3.69 9.59 -4.87
C SER A 398 -2.80 8.85 -3.86
N TYR A 399 -1.49 9.03 -3.95
CA TYR A 399 -0.54 8.58 -2.95
C TYR A 399 0.77 9.38 -2.98
N PHE A 400 1.25 9.84 -1.82
CA PHE A 400 2.62 10.31 -1.67
C PHE A 400 3.39 9.60 -0.55
N LEU A 401 4.71 9.48 -0.74
CA LEU A 401 5.65 9.00 0.26
C LEU A 401 6.76 10.02 0.46
N MET A 402 6.98 10.44 1.70
CA MET A 402 8.07 11.34 2.08
C MET A 402 8.99 10.68 3.10
N VAL A 403 10.29 10.70 2.84
CA VAL A 403 11.32 10.04 3.66
C VAL A 403 12.50 10.98 3.85
N ASP A 404 13.06 11.03 5.07
CA ASP A 404 14.30 11.75 5.39
C ASP A 404 14.29 13.23 5.00
N SER A 405 13.13 13.87 4.99
CA SER A 405 12.94 15.19 4.39
C SER A 405 12.76 16.29 5.43
N THR A 406 13.01 17.53 5.03
CA THR A 406 12.82 18.72 5.87
C THR A 406 11.87 19.71 5.21
N ILE A 407 10.82 20.10 5.94
CA ILE A 407 9.93 21.20 5.58
C ILE A 407 10.17 22.37 6.52
N SER A 408 10.53 23.55 6.00
CA SER A 408 10.95 24.69 6.84
C SER A 408 9.91 25.79 7.02
N GLU A 409 8.80 25.77 6.28
CA GLU A 409 7.69 26.72 6.49
C GLU A 409 6.34 26.03 6.59
N ARG A 410 5.91 25.32 5.53
CA ARG A 410 4.58 24.70 5.50
C ARG A 410 4.44 23.55 4.51
N ILE A 411 3.71 22.52 4.94
CA ILE A 411 3.10 21.49 4.10
C ILE A 411 1.57 21.60 4.23
N GLN A 412 0.88 21.75 3.10
CA GLN A 412 -0.57 21.84 2.98
C GLN A 412 -1.06 20.65 2.15
N ILE A 413 -1.97 19.86 2.71
CA ILE A 413 -2.41 18.59 2.12
C ILE A 413 -3.93 18.53 2.12
N GLU A 414 -4.51 18.57 0.93
CA GLU A 414 -5.94 18.83 0.75
C GLU A 414 -6.55 17.96 -0.35
N ASP A 415 -7.88 18.02 -0.43
CA ASP A 415 -8.71 17.47 -1.50
C ASP A 415 -8.45 15.98 -1.78
N PHE A 416 -8.80 15.12 -0.82
CA PHE A 416 -8.67 13.66 -0.93
C PHE A 416 -7.22 13.16 -1.10
N SER A 417 -6.25 13.93 -0.62
CA SER A 417 -4.84 13.52 -0.68
C SER A 417 -4.52 12.46 0.36
N ASN A 418 -3.74 11.45 -0.03
CA ASN A 418 -3.30 10.39 0.87
C ASN A 418 -1.78 10.26 0.85
N GLY A 419 -1.15 10.09 2.02
CA GLY A 419 0.28 9.80 2.04
C GLY A 419 0.88 9.44 3.38
N ARG A 420 2.16 9.09 3.31
CA ARG A 420 2.97 8.68 4.45
C ARG A 420 4.26 9.48 4.54
N ILE A 421 4.66 9.81 5.75
CA ILE A 421 5.86 10.60 6.04
C ILE A 421 6.68 9.86 7.08
N TYR A 422 7.97 9.65 6.78
CA TYR A 422 8.91 8.92 7.60
C TYR A 422 10.14 9.78 7.91
N ASN A 423 10.62 9.70 9.15
CA ASN A 423 11.91 10.26 9.57
C ASN A 423 12.16 11.70 9.09
N SER A 424 11.12 12.54 9.14
CA SER A 424 11.15 13.87 8.55
C SER A 424 10.98 14.96 9.60
N LYS A 425 11.51 16.14 9.29
CA LYS A 425 11.58 17.28 10.21
C LYS A 425 10.75 18.45 9.68
N PHE A 426 9.98 19.05 10.56
CA PHE A 426 9.07 20.16 10.24
C PHE A 426 9.37 21.32 11.17
N TYR A 427 9.73 22.46 10.58
CA TYR A 427 9.97 23.72 11.27
C TYR A 427 9.06 24.79 10.70
N SER A 428 8.56 25.69 11.55
CA SER A 428 7.83 26.87 11.10
C SER A 428 7.75 27.90 12.22
N ASN A 429 7.69 29.18 11.86
CA ASN A 429 7.37 30.24 12.82
C ASN A 429 5.89 30.24 13.23
N ASP A 430 5.04 29.53 12.48
CA ASP A 430 3.60 29.45 12.75
C ASP A 430 3.07 28.03 12.63
N LEU A 431 2.58 27.62 11.46
CA LEU A 431 1.89 26.34 11.24
C LEU A 431 2.56 25.52 10.11
N PRO A 432 3.39 24.50 10.44
CA PRO A 432 4.09 23.71 9.44
C PRO A 432 3.20 22.68 8.77
N ILE A 433 2.17 22.14 9.43
CA ILE A 433 1.37 21.04 8.88
C ILE A 433 -0.11 21.40 8.88
N PHE A 434 -0.71 21.38 7.69
CA PHE A 434 -2.14 21.61 7.49
C PHE A 434 -2.76 20.50 6.64
N VAL A 435 -3.83 19.88 7.14
CA VAL A 435 -4.53 18.76 6.51
C VAL A 435 -6.03 19.06 6.46
N SER A 436 -6.62 19.03 5.27
CA SER A 436 -8.04 19.38 5.07
C SER A 436 -8.72 18.54 3.97
N ASN A 437 -10.03 18.72 3.82
CA ASN A 437 -10.88 18.18 2.76
C ASN A 437 -10.70 16.68 2.51
N PHE A 438 -11.08 15.84 3.48
CA PHE A 438 -11.05 14.37 3.39
C PHE A 438 -9.67 13.77 3.12
N SER A 439 -8.60 14.48 3.49
CA SER A 439 -7.23 13.99 3.31
C SER A 439 -6.78 13.09 4.45
N ARG A 440 -5.86 12.17 4.16
CA ARG A 440 -5.32 11.23 5.14
C ARG A 440 -3.80 11.22 5.14
N ILE A 441 -3.20 11.36 6.33
CA ILE A 441 -1.75 11.27 6.50
C ILE A 441 -1.38 10.35 7.65
N GLU A 442 -0.32 9.58 7.45
CA GLU A 442 0.38 8.85 8.51
C GLU A 442 1.82 9.35 8.64
N MET A 443 2.21 9.82 9.82
CA MET A 443 3.57 10.25 10.16
C MET A 443 4.22 9.25 11.12
N ILE A 444 5.45 8.84 10.82
CA ILE A 444 6.20 7.83 11.59
C ILE A 444 7.63 8.35 11.82
N ASP A 445 8.06 8.37 13.09
CA ASP A 445 9.40 8.80 13.51
C ASP A 445 9.77 10.24 13.10
N CYS A 446 8.80 11.15 13.16
CA CYS A 446 8.99 12.54 12.74
C CYS A 446 9.26 13.50 13.90
N TRP A 447 9.78 14.68 13.58
CA TRP A 447 9.94 15.79 14.52
C TRP A 447 9.25 17.06 14.00
N VAL A 448 8.41 17.67 14.82
CA VAL A 448 7.69 18.91 14.49
C VAL A 448 7.96 19.96 15.54
N SER A 449 8.43 21.14 15.13
CA SER A 449 8.66 22.28 16.01
C SER A 449 8.14 23.58 15.39
N ALA A 450 7.12 24.16 16.02
CA ALA A 450 6.51 25.41 15.57
C ALA A 450 5.57 25.99 16.64
N LYS A 451 5.13 27.25 16.47
CA LYS A 451 4.12 27.86 17.35
C LYS A 451 2.82 27.02 17.39
N ARG A 452 2.34 26.61 16.23
CA ARG A 452 1.20 25.69 16.06
C ARG A 452 1.68 24.49 15.26
N CYS A 453 1.73 23.27 15.81
CA CYS A 453 2.40 22.18 15.07
C CYS A 453 1.53 21.59 13.96
N VAL A 454 0.26 21.29 14.22
CA VAL A 454 -0.62 20.60 13.27
C VAL A 454 -2.03 21.17 13.34
N LEU A 455 -2.64 21.38 12.18
CA LEU A 455 -4.06 21.68 12.01
C LEU A 455 -4.71 20.65 11.09
N VAL A 456 -5.76 19.99 11.58
CA VAL A 456 -6.54 18.98 10.86
C VAL A 456 -8.01 19.41 10.82
N GLN A 457 -8.61 19.46 9.65
CA GLN A 457 -10.01 19.87 9.49
C GLN A 457 -10.75 19.14 8.36
N ASP A 458 -12.05 19.38 8.27
CA ASP A 458 -12.90 18.96 7.15
C ASP A 458 -12.85 17.46 6.87
N PHE A 459 -13.26 16.66 7.86
CA PHE A 459 -13.34 15.19 7.81
C PHE A 459 -12.01 14.47 7.50
N SER A 460 -10.89 15.12 7.82
CA SER A 460 -9.55 14.58 7.54
C SER A 460 -9.03 13.68 8.65
N VAL A 461 -8.04 12.85 8.32
CA VAL A 461 -7.43 11.91 9.26
C VAL A 461 -5.92 12.15 9.33
N PHE A 462 -5.44 12.43 10.53
CA PHE A 462 -4.00 12.54 10.80
C PHE A 462 -3.60 11.51 11.84
N ARG A 463 -2.63 10.67 11.49
CA ARG A 463 -2.08 9.64 12.38
C ARG A 463 -0.61 9.90 12.60
N ALA A 464 -0.16 9.86 13.85
CA ALA A 464 1.23 10.05 14.21
C ALA A 464 1.72 8.91 15.11
N ARG A 465 2.89 8.36 14.78
CA ARG A 465 3.55 7.29 15.50
C ARG A 465 4.98 7.69 15.82
N SER A 466 5.41 7.50 17.07
CA SER A 466 6.79 7.78 17.51
C SER A 466 7.26 9.19 17.10
N THR A 467 6.32 10.13 17.03
CA THR A 467 6.53 11.48 16.50
C THR A 467 6.51 12.47 17.64
N GLN A 468 7.41 13.45 17.59
CA GLN A 468 7.53 14.50 18.61
C GLN A 468 6.98 15.82 18.11
N PHE A 469 6.18 16.49 18.95
CA PHE A 469 5.59 17.79 18.69
C PHE A 469 6.00 18.78 19.79
N ASN A 470 6.63 19.88 19.39
CA ASN A 470 7.07 20.94 20.29
C ASN A 470 6.56 22.31 19.83
N GLY A 471 5.70 22.95 20.62
CA GLY A 471 5.09 24.24 20.25
C GLY A 471 4.29 24.91 21.35
N ASP A 472 3.59 26.00 21.04
CA ASP A 472 2.68 26.65 21.99
C ASP A 472 1.31 25.95 21.99
N ASN A 473 0.79 25.69 20.77
CA ASN A 473 -0.44 24.96 20.52
C ASN A 473 -0.14 23.78 19.58
N ALA A 474 0.15 22.60 20.11
CA ALA A 474 0.70 21.54 19.29
C ALA A 474 -0.31 21.01 18.25
N ILE A 475 -1.44 20.44 18.67
CA ILE A 475 -2.37 19.76 17.76
C ILE A 475 -3.75 20.39 17.85
N PHE A 476 -4.28 20.86 16.72
CA PHE A 476 -5.65 21.35 16.59
C PHE A 476 -6.43 20.49 15.59
N VAL A 477 -7.61 20.01 16.00
CA VAL A 477 -8.46 19.14 15.19
C VAL A 477 -9.88 19.69 15.20
N SER A 478 -10.48 19.86 14.02
CA SER A 478 -11.84 20.35 13.89
C SER A 478 -12.63 19.70 12.75
N GLY A 479 -13.93 19.96 12.68
CA GLY A 479 -14.77 19.60 11.53
C GLY A 479 -14.88 18.09 11.34
N PHE A 480 -15.20 17.35 12.40
CA PHE A 480 -15.38 15.89 12.39
C PHE A 480 -14.13 15.12 11.94
N SER A 481 -12.96 15.71 12.17
CA SER A 481 -11.67 15.10 11.84
C SER A 481 -11.16 14.18 12.94
N ILE A 482 -10.18 13.36 12.60
CA ILE A 482 -9.60 12.35 13.49
C ILE A 482 -8.10 12.59 13.67
N PHE A 483 -7.68 12.56 14.93
CA PHE A 483 -6.27 12.49 15.31
C PHE A 483 -5.96 11.16 16.02
N ASP A 484 -4.99 10.41 15.51
CA ASP A 484 -4.56 9.13 16.08
C ASP A 484 -3.08 9.22 16.49
N GLY A 485 -2.77 9.13 17.78
CA GLY A 485 -1.42 9.17 18.33
C GLY A 485 -1.00 7.83 18.93
N PHE A 486 0.15 7.29 18.51
CA PHE A 486 0.79 6.13 19.13
C PHE A 486 2.24 6.42 19.51
N ALA A 487 2.59 6.26 20.79
CA ALA A 487 3.95 6.56 21.28
C ALA A 487 4.46 7.95 20.88
N ILE A 488 3.56 8.94 20.80
CA ILE A 488 3.95 10.32 20.50
C ILE A 488 4.35 11.05 21.77
N SER A 489 5.16 12.10 21.63
CA SER A 489 5.46 13.04 22.70
C SER A 489 5.03 14.43 22.28
N VAL A 490 4.21 15.09 23.09
CA VAL A 490 3.69 16.43 22.84
C VAL A 490 4.09 17.33 23.99
N THR A 491 4.89 18.36 23.72
CA THR A 491 5.31 19.35 24.72
C THR A 491 4.86 20.73 24.28
N SER A 492 3.92 21.31 25.02
CA SER A 492 3.33 22.63 24.70
C SER A 492 2.48 23.20 25.83
N ALA A 493 2.15 24.50 25.77
CA ALA A 493 1.17 25.09 26.69
C ALA A 493 -0.22 24.48 26.49
N THR A 494 -0.66 24.35 25.23
CA THR A 494 -1.87 23.63 24.83
C THR A 494 -1.50 22.49 23.90
N ALA A 495 -1.54 21.26 24.41
CA ALA A 495 -1.14 20.08 23.65
C ALA A 495 -2.15 19.69 22.59
N ILE A 496 -3.43 19.62 22.95
CA ILE A 496 -4.47 19.14 22.04
C ILE A 496 -5.70 20.02 22.20
N THR A 497 -6.21 20.54 21.09
CA THR A 497 -7.52 21.20 20.99
C THR A 497 -8.40 20.45 20.00
N LEU A 498 -9.56 20.00 20.46
CA LEU A 498 -10.57 19.35 19.63
C LEU A 498 -11.83 20.19 19.55
N ARG A 499 -12.40 20.30 18.35
CA ARG A 499 -13.72 20.91 18.10
C ARG A 499 -14.55 19.99 17.22
N ASP A 500 -15.63 19.43 17.77
CA ASP A 500 -16.47 18.44 17.10
C ASP A 500 -15.64 17.33 16.41
N SER A 501 -14.64 16.79 17.12
CA SER A 501 -13.62 15.90 16.53
C SER A 501 -13.15 14.83 17.52
N ARG A 502 -12.48 13.79 17.02
CA ARG A 502 -12.00 12.67 17.85
C ARG A 502 -10.49 12.59 17.90
N ALA A 503 -9.93 12.34 19.08
CA ALA A 503 -8.56 11.90 19.25
C ALA A 503 -8.48 10.52 19.91
N ARG A 504 -7.54 9.69 19.48
CA ARG A 504 -7.15 8.44 20.15
C ARG A 504 -5.66 8.48 20.46
N LEU A 505 -5.29 8.32 21.72
CA LEU A 505 -3.92 8.46 22.21
C LEU A 505 -3.53 7.19 22.95
N VAL A 506 -2.56 6.45 22.41
CA VAL A 506 -2.11 5.18 22.97
C VAL A 506 -0.63 5.29 23.31
N GLN A 507 -0.24 4.96 24.53
CA GLN A 507 1.14 5.04 25.01
C GLN A 507 1.81 6.40 24.74
N SER A 508 1.04 7.49 24.75
CA SER A 508 1.48 8.82 24.32
C SER A 508 1.70 9.73 25.52
N GLU A 509 2.76 10.52 25.47
CA GLU A 509 3.13 11.49 26.51
C GLU A 509 2.61 12.88 26.14
N ILE A 510 1.70 13.42 26.94
CA ILE A 510 1.04 14.70 26.68
C ILE A 510 1.38 15.68 27.80
N ASN A 511 2.36 16.54 27.53
CA ASN A 511 2.81 17.60 28.43
C ASN A 511 2.21 18.93 27.97
N GLY A 512 0.99 19.22 28.43
CA GLY A 512 0.26 20.45 28.11
C GLY A 512 -1.24 20.34 28.34
N LYS A 513 -1.95 21.47 28.24
CA LYS A 513 -3.42 21.49 28.40
C LYS A 513 -4.10 20.77 27.24
N THR A 514 -5.14 20.01 27.56
CA THR A 514 -6.05 19.42 26.56
C THR A 514 -7.41 20.12 26.63
N VAL A 515 -7.93 20.54 25.49
CA VAL A 515 -9.20 21.27 25.35
C VAL A 515 -10.13 20.48 24.42
N SER A 516 -11.35 20.23 24.87
CA SER A 516 -12.38 19.52 24.12
C SER A 516 -13.63 20.40 24.04
N LEU A 517 -14.09 20.69 22.83
CA LEU A 517 -15.26 21.54 22.55
C LEU A 517 -16.28 20.81 21.69
N GLY A 518 -17.57 21.09 21.90
CA GLY A 518 -18.65 20.47 21.14
C GLY A 518 -18.74 18.96 21.36
N ARG A 519 -19.00 18.19 20.30
CA ARG A 519 -19.12 16.71 20.35
C ARG A 519 -17.77 15.99 20.30
N SER A 520 -16.75 16.56 20.92
CA SER A 520 -15.38 16.04 20.85
C SER A 520 -15.12 14.90 21.83
N GLU A 521 -14.32 13.93 21.40
CA GLU A 521 -13.99 12.73 22.17
C GLU A 521 -12.47 12.49 22.23
N ILE A 522 -11.97 12.09 23.40
CA ILE A 522 -10.57 11.68 23.59
C ILE A 522 -10.55 10.27 24.17
N LEU A 523 -10.05 9.33 23.38
CA LEU A 523 -9.86 7.94 23.76
C LEU A 523 -8.42 7.74 24.26
N LYS A 524 -8.25 7.30 25.50
CA LYS A 524 -6.96 6.91 26.09
C LYS A 524 -7.03 5.45 26.57
N PRO A 525 -6.96 4.48 25.65
CA PRO A 525 -7.04 3.06 25.99
C PRO A 525 -5.77 2.53 26.65
#